data_AF-A0A9W8JQY8-F1
#
_entry.id   AF-A0A9W8JQY8-F1
#
_cell.length_a   1.000
_cell.length_b   1.000
_cell.length_c   1.000
_cell.angle_alpha   90.00
_cell.angle_beta   90.00
_cell.angle_gamma   90.00
#
_symmetry.space_group_name_H-M   'P 1'
#
loop_
_entity.id
_entity.type
_entity.pdbx_description
1 polymer ?
#
loop_
_entity_poly.entity_id
_entity_poly.type
_entity_poly.pdbx_seq_one_letter_code
_entity_poly.pdbx_strand_id
1 'polypeptide(L)'
;MPLDGSRPIIFAWQMSAKEMAKISKEEWVRGTTSLRVSSVHAISVAMSELEDLLVQGKPPVKPPTKKDEEYNRSVYMGYAADPKAAFQKLYQFSFVLVKPEQSKNIDMDTSVAFWTVLLVPKFPLMGEVLGFIGEKPGTYKATNKDLWSMMLEFCETVKPDLSNYEADGAWPTLLDDFVAWKGTQVGTGNGKVDGDD
;
A
#
# COMPACT_ATOMS: atom_id res chain seq x y z
N MET A 1 -18.15 2.60 -10.36
CA MET A 1 -16.70 2.67 -10.10
C MET A 1 -16.17 1.25 -10.14
N PRO A 2 -15.10 0.96 -10.90
CA PRO A 2 -14.39 -0.31 -10.81
C PRO A 2 -13.93 -0.55 -9.36
N LEU A 3 -14.17 -1.74 -8.82
CA LEU A 3 -13.80 -2.11 -7.44
C LEU A 3 -12.51 -2.94 -7.38
N ASP A 4 -11.64 -2.75 -8.36
CA ASP A 4 -10.35 -3.40 -8.48
C ASP A 4 -9.22 -2.56 -7.87
N GLY A 5 -8.11 -3.23 -7.57
CA GLY A 5 -6.90 -2.59 -7.07
C GLY A 5 -7.09 -1.87 -5.73
N SER A 6 -6.55 -0.65 -5.64
CA SER A 6 -6.48 0.10 -4.38
C SER A 6 -7.71 0.98 -4.12
N ARG A 7 -8.54 1.24 -5.14
CA ARG A 7 -9.66 2.19 -5.07
C ARG A 7 -10.71 1.86 -4.00
N PRO A 8 -11.11 0.60 -3.76
CA PRO A 8 -12.04 0.29 -2.67
C PRO A 8 -11.48 0.67 -1.29
N ILE A 9 -10.17 0.53 -1.10
CA ILE A 9 -9.48 0.86 0.16
C ILE A 9 -9.43 2.37 0.35
N ILE A 10 -9.08 3.11 -0.71
CA ILE A 10 -9.07 4.58 -0.71
C ILE A 10 -10.49 5.10 -0.46
N PHE A 11 -11.51 4.49 -1.07
CA PHE A 11 -12.90 4.85 -0.87
C PHE A 11 -13.33 4.63 0.59
N ALA A 12 -13.05 3.46 1.16
CA ALA A 12 -13.30 3.17 2.57
C ALA A 12 -12.60 4.19 3.49
N TRP A 13 -11.37 4.58 3.15
CA TRP A 13 -10.63 5.61 3.88
C TRP A 13 -11.30 6.98 3.81
N GLN A 14 -11.74 7.43 2.64
CA GLN A 14 -12.46 8.71 2.49
C GLN A 14 -13.81 8.72 3.22
N MET A 15 -14.46 7.57 3.37
CA MET A 15 -15.70 7.45 4.16
C MET A 15 -15.44 7.33 5.68
N SER A 16 -14.16 7.16 6.07
CA SER A 16 -13.76 6.79 7.43
C SER A 16 -14.47 5.53 7.92
N ALA A 17 -14.50 4.51 7.05
CA ALA A 17 -15.15 3.24 7.31
C ALA A 17 -14.52 2.52 8.50
N LYS A 18 -15.36 1.93 9.35
CA LYS A 18 -14.90 1.14 10.51
C LYS A 18 -14.81 -0.36 10.23
N GLU A 19 -15.56 -0.84 9.26
CA GLU A 19 -15.66 -2.27 8.95
C GLU A 19 -15.35 -2.51 7.47
N MET A 20 -14.55 -3.53 7.19
CA MET A 20 -14.24 -3.93 5.81
C MET A 20 -15.53 -4.35 5.08
N ALA A 21 -15.61 -4.00 3.79
CA ALA A 21 -16.72 -4.34 2.90
C ALA A 21 -18.10 -3.80 3.32
N LYS A 22 -18.17 -2.86 4.28
CA LYS A 22 -19.41 -2.19 4.68
C LYS A 22 -19.18 -0.69 4.85
N ILE A 23 -20.19 0.10 4.51
CA ILE A 23 -20.25 1.54 4.76
C ILE A 23 -21.60 1.82 5.39
N SER A 24 -21.61 2.38 6.60
CA SER A 24 -22.86 2.80 7.25
C SER A 24 -23.47 3.99 6.54
N LYS A 25 -24.77 4.25 6.76
CA LYS A 25 -25.43 5.43 6.22
C LYS A 25 -24.74 6.72 6.69
N GLU A 26 -24.31 6.76 7.94
CA GLU A 26 -23.61 7.90 8.54
C GLU A 26 -22.24 8.11 7.91
N GLU A 27 -21.48 7.04 7.67
CA GLU A 27 -20.20 7.07 6.97
C GLU A 27 -20.36 7.58 5.53
N TRP A 28 -21.33 7.04 4.80
CA TRP A 28 -21.65 7.46 3.44
C TRP A 28 -22.03 8.94 3.37
N VAL A 29 -22.99 9.39 4.19
CA VAL A 29 -23.47 10.78 4.18
C VAL A 29 -22.35 11.73 4.53
N ARG A 30 -21.56 11.43 5.57
CA ARG A 30 -20.42 12.26 5.98
C ARG A 30 -19.36 12.36 4.89
N GLY A 31 -18.93 11.22 4.35
CA GLY A 31 -17.85 11.18 3.35
C GLY A 31 -18.25 11.85 2.04
N THR A 32 -19.44 11.56 1.51
CA THR A 32 -19.94 12.18 0.28
C THR A 32 -20.20 13.68 0.43
N THR A 33 -20.67 14.13 1.60
CA THR A 33 -20.82 15.57 1.91
C THR A 33 -19.46 16.28 1.93
N SER A 34 -18.44 15.67 2.55
CA SER A 34 -17.08 16.21 2.60
C SER A 34 -16.48 16.39 1.20
N LEU A 35 -16.62 15.36 0.36
CA LEU A 35 -16.18 15.37 -1.04
C LEU A 35 -17.09 16.21 -1.95
N ARG A 36 -18.26 16.67 -1.46
CA ARG A 36 -19.31 17.37 -2.24
C ARG A 36 -19.68 16.64 -3.54
N VAL A 37 -19.75 15.32 -3.48
CA VAL A 37 -20.10 14.47 -4.63
C VAL A 37 -21.59 14.17 -4.64
N SER A 38 -22.21 14.26 -5.82
CA SER A 38 -23.63 13.93 -6.05
C SER A 38 -23.83 12.79 -7.06
N SER A 39 -22.75 12.23 -7.60
CA SER A 39 -22.80 11.16 -8.60
C SER A 39 -21.71 10.11 -8.37
N VAL A 40 -21.97 8.89 -8.82
CA VAL A 40 -20.98 7.79 -8.82
C VAL A 40 -19.79 8.12 -9.72
N HIS A 41 -20.00 8.91 -10.77
CA HIS A 41 -18.93 9.36 -11.65
C HIS A 41 -17.93 10.24 -10.90
N ALA A 42 -18.41 11.25 -10.17
CA ALA A 42 -17.57 12.13 -9.37
C ALA A 42 -16.78 11.38 -8.29
N ILE A 43 -17.39 10.37 -7.65
CA ILE A 43 -16.68 9.47 -6.73
C ILE A 43 -15.55 8.74 -7.46
N SER A 44 -15.84 8.19 -8.65
CA SER A 44 -14.85 7.46 -9.44
C SER A 44 -13.66 8.35 -9.84
N VAL A 45 -13.91 9.60 -10.21
CA VAL A 45 -12.87 10.58 -10.54
C VAL A 45 -12.03 10.89 -9.30
N ALA A 46 -12.66 11.19 -8.16
CA ALA A 46 -11.96 11.44 -6.90
C ALA A 46 -11.08 10.26 -6.47
N MET A 47 -11.56 9.02 -6.59
CA MET A 47 -10.79 7.83 -6.21
C MET A 47 -9.63 7.57 -7.17
N SER A 48 -9.82 7.85 -8.46
CA SER A 48 -8.76 7.69 -9.47
C SER A 48 -7.65 8.71 -9.25
N GLU A 49 -7.99 9.98 -8.99
CA GLU A 49 -6.99 11.02 -8.69
C GLU A 49 -6.21 10.70 -7.40
N LEU A 50 -6.88 10.17 -6.37
CA LEU A 50 -6.22 9.76 -5.12
C LEU A 50 -5.32 8.53 -5.30
N GLU A 51 -5.75 7.52 -6.08
CA GLU A 51 -4.91 6.36 -6.41
C GLU A 51 -3.65 6.80 -7.16
N ASP A 52 -3.82 7.66 -8.15
CA ASP A 52 -2.73 8.22 -8.94
C ASP A 52 -1.71 8.94 -8.04
N LEU A 53 -2.18 9.76 -7.12
CA LEU A 53 -1.33 10.50 -6.19
C LEU A 53 -0.64 9.59 -5.16
N LEU A 54 -1.41 8.73 -4.49
CA LEU A 54 -0.97 8.06 -3.26
C LEU A 54 -0.30 6.71 -3.54
N VAL A 55 -0.84 5.94 -4.48
CA VAL A 55 -0.43 4.56 -4.75
C VAL A 55 0.47 4.48 -5.97
N GLN A 56 0.16 5.22 -7.04
CA GLN A 56 0.96 5.22 -8.28
C GLN A 56 2.11 6.24 -8.26
N GLY A 57 2.13 7.15 -7.27
CA GLY A 57 3.17 8.18 -7.14
C GLY A 57 3.21 9.21 -8.28
N LYS A 58 2.08 9.40 -8.98
CA LYS A 58 1.97 10.40 -10.06
C LYS A 58 1.93 11.83 -9.47
N PRO A 59 2.38 12.84 -10.24
CA PRO A 59 2.28 14.23 -9.81
C PRO A 59 0.84 14.66 -9.51
N PRO A 60 0.62 15.59 -8.57
CA PRO A 60 -0.72 16.11 -8.27
C PRO A 60 -1.42 16.69 -9.49
N VAL A 61 -2.75 16.54 -9.55
CA VAL A 61 -3.53 17.20 -10.60
C VAL A 61 -3.39 18.72 -10.49
N LYS A 62 -3.37 19.39 -11.64
CA LYS A 62 -3.30 20.86 -11.68
C LYS A 62 -4.55 21.45 -11.03
N PRO A 63 -4.43 22.57 -10.30
CA PRO A 63 -5.60 23.30 -9.81
C PRO A 63 -6.52 23.64 -10.99
N PRO A 64 -7.84 23.50 -10.82
CA PRO A 64 -8.78 23.73 -11.91
C PRO A 64 -8.73 25.19 -12.37
N THR A 65 -8.75 25.39 -13.68
CA THR A 65 -8.74 26.73 -14.30
C THR A 65 -10.15 27.32 -14.45
N LYS A 66 -11.22 26.55 -14.23
CA LYS A 66 -12.63 26.98 -14.33
C LYS A 66 -13.53 26.25 -13.33
N LYS A 67 -14.66 26.89 -13.01
CA LYS A 67 -15.66 26.64 -11.95
C LYS A 67 -16.49 25.34 -12.06
N ASP A 68 -16.05 24.35 -12.84
CA ASP A 68 -16.76 23.09 -13.08
C ASP A 68 -15.96 21.93 -12.46
N GLU A 69 -15.85 21.96 -11.13
CA GLU A 69 -15.20 20.90 -10.37
C GLU A 69 -16.19 19.75 -10.13
N GLU A 70 -15.88 18.56 -10.64
CA GLU A 70 -16.71 17.37 -10.43
C GLU A 70 -16.87 16.97 -8.95
N TYR A 71 -15.89 17.35 -8.11
CA TYR A 71 -15.92 17.14 -6.67
C TYR A 71 -15.04 18.17 -5.95
N ASN A 72 -15.22 18.29 -4.63
CA ASN A 72 -14.41 19.17 -3.80
C ASN A 72 -12.96 18.66 -3.67
N ARG A 73 -12.02 19.28 -4.40
CA ARG A 73 -10.60 18.93 -4.33
C ARG A 73 -9.87 19.46 -3.09
N SER A 74 -10.52 20.17 -2.16
CA SER A 74 -9.83 20.69 -0.97
C SER A 74 -9.14 19.58 -0.16
N VAL A 75 -9.81 18.43 -0.01
CA VAL A 75 -9.28 17.25 0.69
C VAL A 75 -8.08 16.67 -0.09
N TYR A 76 -8.23 16.53 -1.40
CA TYR A 76 -7.16 16.07 -2.29
C TYR A 76 -5.92 16.96 -2.19
N MET A 77 -6.08 18.29 -2.26
CA MET A 77 -4.98 19.24 -2.17
C MET A 77 -4.28 19.18 -0.81
N GLY A 78 -5.03 18.90 0.26
CA GLY A 78 -4.46 18.64 1.58
C GLY A 78 -3.54 17.42 1.60
N TYR A 79 -3.91 16.34 0.90
CA TYR A 79 -3.02 15.18 0.73
C TYR A 79 -1.86 15.46 -0.21
N ALA A 80 -2.08 16.24 -1.27
CA ALA A 80 -1.05 16.59 -2.25
C ALA A 80 0.07 17.47 -1.67
N ALA A 81 -0.19 18.19 -0.57
CA ALA A 81 0.81 18.97 0.14
C ALA A 81 1.90 18.10 0.80
N ASP A 82 1.53 16.90 1.26
CA ASP A 82 2.47 15.88 1.76
C ASP A 82 1.97 14.48 1.39
N PRO A 83 2.22 14.02 0.15
CA PRO A 83 1.72 12.73 -0.33
C PRO A 83 2.29 11.55 0.45
N LYS A 84 3.51 11.70 1.00
CA LYS A 84 4.16 10.67 1.81
C LYS A 84 3.40 10.47 3.11
N ALA A 85 3.16 11.55 3.87
CA ALA A 85 2.41 11.46 5.12
C ALA A 85 0.95 11.04 4.88
N ALA A 86 0.33 11.46 3.77
CA ALA A 86 -1.00 11.01 3.39
C ALA A 86 -1.05 9.50 3.08
N PHE A 87 -0.09 8.98 2.33
CA PHE A 87 0.02 7.55 2.06
C PHE A 87 0.25 6.74 3.34
N GLN A 88 1.11 7.21 4.25
CA GLN A 88 1.33 6.55 5.54
C GLN A 88 0.02 6.45 6.35
N LYS A 89 -0.83 7.49 6.34
CA LYS A 89 -2.15 7.45 6.99
C LYS A 89 -3.09 6.44 6.34
N LEU A 90 -3.16 6.39 5.00
CA LEU A 90 -3.93 5.38 4.26
C LEU A 90 -3.45 3.96 4.59
N TYR A 91 -2.13 3.75 4.62
CA TYR A 91 -1.52 2.47 4.89
C TYR A 91 -1.80 1.99 6.32
N GLN A 92 -1.70 2.87 7.32
CA GLN A 92 -2.05 2.56 8.70
C GLN A 92 -3.56 2.33 8.89
N PHE A 93 -4.40 3.11 8.20
CA PHE A 93 -5.84 2.89 8.19
C PHE A 93 -6.19 1.49 7.65
N SER A 94 -5.52 1.06 6.59
CA SER A 94 -5.77 -0.24 5.95
C SER A 94 -5.58 -1.41 6.92
N PHE A 95 -4.55 -1.36 7.77
CA PHE A 95 -4.36 -2.35 8.84
C PHE A 95 -5.54 -2.38 9.80
N VAL A 96 -5.99 -1.22 10.27
CA VAL A 96 -7.12 -1.12 11.21
C VAL A 96 -8.42 -1.61 10.58
N LEU A 97 -8.64 -1.32 9.30
CA LEU A 97 -9.84 -1.70 8.57
C LEU A 97 -10.02 -3.23 8.48
N VAL A 98 -8.93 -3.96 8.26
CA VAL A 98 -8.99 -5.42 8.01
C VAL A 98 -8.65 -6.26 9.23
N LYS A 99 -8.01 -5.69 10.24
CA LYS A 99 -7.70 -6.39 11.48
C LYS A 99 -9.01 -6.75 12.21
N PRO A 100 -9.28 -8.04 12.45
CA PRO A 100 -10.46 -8.45 13.22
C PRO A 100 -10.50 -7.76 14.59
N GLU A 101 -11.69 -7.43 15.09
CA GLU A 101 -11.85 -6.66 16.33
C GLU A 101 -11.17 -7.34 17.53
N GLN A 102 -11.32 -8.65 17.63
CA GLN A 102 -10.77 -9.47 18.73
C GLN A 102 -9.29 -9.86 18.54
N SER A 103 -8.68 -9.53 17.38
CA SER A 103 -7.31 -9.90 17.05
C SER A 103 -6.38 -8.68 17.07
N LYS A 104 -5.10 -8.92 17.39
CA LYS A 104 -4.02 -7.95 17.19
C LYS A 104 -3.34 -8.10 15.81
N ASN A 105 -3.69 -9.15 15.08
CA ASN A 105 -3.02 -9.55 13.84
C ASN A 105 -4.03 -9.73 12.71
N ILE A 106 -3.54 -9.59 11.49
CA ILE A 106 -4.19 -9.95 10.24
C ILE A 106 -3.55 -11.26 9.75
N ASP A 107 -4.30 -12.16 9.11
CA ASP A 107 -3.69 -13.32 8.45
C ASP A 107 -2.76 -12.91 7.32
N MET A 108 -1.82 -13.80 6.97
CA MET A 108 -0.81 -13.49 5.95
C MET A 108 -1.42 -13.29 4.57
N ASP A 109 -2.45 -14.06 4.19
CA ASP A 109 -3.08 -13.95 2.87
C ASP A 109 -3.73 -12.58 2.66
N THR A 110 -4.45 -12.08 3.67
CA THR A 110 -5.00 -10.73 3.66
C THR A 110 -3.90 -9.67 3.64
N SER A 111 -2.79 -9.90 4.36
CA SER A 111 -1.64 -8.98 4.35
C SER A 111 -1.02 -8.88 2.94
N VAL A 112 -0.77 -10.03 2.31
CA VAL A 112 -0.25 -10.14 0.94
C VAL A 112 -1.19 -9.46 -0.06
N ALA A 113 -2.51 -9.67 0.04
CA ALA A 113 -3.49 -9.06 -0.83
C ALA A 113 -3.45 -7.52 -0.76
N PHE A 114 -3.34 -6.96 0.45
CA PHE A 114 -3.25 -5.51 0.63
C PHE A 114 -1.91 -4.93 0.19
N TRP A 115 -0.79 -5.58 0.51
CA TRP A 115 0.52 -5.15 0.03
C TRP A 115 0.62 -5.19 -1.50
N THR A 116 -0.02 -6.17 -2.14
CA THR A 116 -0.09 -6.27 -3.60
C THR A 116 -0.71 -5.02 -4.23
N VAL A 117 -1.78 -4.48 -3.65
CA VAL A 117 -2.47 -3.32 -4.24
C VAL A 117 -1.97 -1.97 -3.73
N LEU A 118 -1.36 -1.92 -2.54
CA LEU A 118 -0.89 -0.66 -1.94
C LEU A 118 0.59 -0.37 -2.17
N LEU A 119 1.45 -1.39 -2.13
CA LEU A 119 2.91 -1.21 -2.11
C LEU A 119 3.57 -1.57 -3.44
N VAL A 120 3.19 -2.68 -4.06
CA VAL A 120 3.79 -3.13 -5.34
C VAL A 120 3.75 -2.07 -6.45
N PRO A 121 2.68 -1.28 -6.64
CA PRO A 121 2.67 -0.27 -7.71
C PRO A 121 3.75 0.81 -7.58
N LYS A 122 4.27 1.04 -6.37
CA LYS A 122 5.25 2.08 -6.07
C LYS A 122 6.64 1.54 -5.74
N PHE A 123 6.71 0.34 -5.16
CA PHE A 123 7.92 -0.23 -4.59
C PHE A 123 8.24 -1.57 -5.26
N PRO A 124 9.17 -1.61 -6.24
CA PRO A 124 9.54 -2.85 -6.93
C PRO A 124 9.99 -3.97 -5.98
N LEU A 125 10.72 -3.60 -4.92
CA LEU A 125 11.21 -4.52 -3.89
C LEU A 125 10.08 -5.32 -3.22
N MET A 126 8.88 -4.72 -3.09
CA MET A 126 7.73 -5.40 -2.51
C MET A 126 7.31 -6.62 -3.33
N GLY A 127 7.42 -6.55 -4.67
CA GLY A 127 7.10 -7.70 -5.53
C GLY A 127 7.98 -8.91 -5.21
N GLU A 128 9.26 -8.68 -4.94
CA GLU A 128 10.21 -9.72 -4.53
C GLU A 128 9.91 -10.26 -3.13
N VAL A 129 9.55 -9.39 -2.18
CA VAL A 129 9.12 -9.82 -0.84
C VAL A 129 7.89 -10.71 -0.90
N LEU A 130 6.90 -10.37 -1.73
CA LEU A 130 5.70 -11.18 -1.92
C LEU A 130 6.02 -12.53 -2.58
N GLY A 131 6.91 -12.55 -3.58
CA GLY A 131 7.41 -13.79 -4.19
C GLY A 131 8.06 -14.71 -3.15
N PHE A 132 8.94 -14.14 -2.31
CA PHE A 132 9.59 -14.84 -1.21
C PHE A 132 8.59 -15.44 -0.19
N ILE A 133 7.58 -14.67 0.23
CA ILE A 133 6.53 -15.18 1.12
C ILE A 133 5.79 -16.36 0.45
N GLY A 134 5.53 -16.25 -0.87
CA GLY A 134 4.89 -17.30 -1.66
C GLY A 134 5.70 -18.59 -1.80
N GLU A 135 7.04 -18.52 -1.80
CA GLU A 135 7.92 -19.69 -1.80
C GLU A 135 7.93 -20.46 -0.46
N LYS A 136 7.44 -19.83 0.61
CA LYS A 136 7.44 -20.38 1.97
C LYS A 136 6.01 -20.47 2.57
N PRO A 137 5.09 -21.21 1.92
CA PRO A 137 3.71 -21.27 2.37
C PRO A 137 3.60 -21.86 3.79
N GLY A 138 2.87 -21.16 4.66
CA GLY A 138 2.64 -21.57 6.04
C GLY A 138 3.76 -21.21 7.04
N THR A 139 4.91 -20.69 6.57
CA THR A 139 5.98 -20.20 7.44
C THR A 139 5.58 -18.93 8.18
N TYR A 140 5.09 -17.93 7.44
CA TYR A 140 4.58 -16.69 8.02
C TYR A 140 3.05 -16.73 8.03
N LYS A 141 2.45 -16.74 9.23
CA LYS A 141 1.01 -16.98 9.38
C LYS A 141 0.17 -15.73 9.55
N ALA A 142 0.78 -14.66 10.08
CA ALA A 142 0.05 -13.46 10.45
C ALA A 142 0.98 -12.25 10.50
N THR A 143 0.38 -11.08 10.34
CA THR A 143 1.04 -9.78 10.41
C THR A 143 0.48 -9.00 11.59
N ASN A 144 1.35 -8.59 12.50
CA ASN A 144 1.01 -7.65 13.56
C ASN A 144 1.24 -6.19 13.09
N LYS A 145 0.87 -5.22 13.92
CA LYS A 145 1.02 -3.79 13.58
C LYS A 145 2.47 -3.37 13.31
N ASP A 146 3.41 -4.00 14.00
CA ASP A 146 4.84 -3.70 13.92
C ASP A 146 5.40 -4.14 12.55
N LEU A 147 5.27 -5.42 12.20
CA LEU A 147 5.64 -5.95 10.89
C LEU A 147 4.95 -5.20 9.75
N TRP A 148 3.67 -4.86 9.90
CA TRP A 148 2.97 -4.03 8.92
C TRP A 148 3.67 -2.69 8.71
N SER A 149 4.00 -1.98 9.79
CA SER A 149 4.63 -0.65 9.73
C SER A 149 6.06 -0.74 9.18
N MET A 150 6.83 -1.72 9.66
CA MET A 150 8.20 -2.00 9.22
C MET A 150 8.26 -2.42 7.74
N MET A 151 7.24 -3.09 7.21
CA MET A 151 7.18 -3.42 5.77
C MET A 151 7.20 -2.17 4.88
N LEU A 152 6.44 -1.13 5.26
CA LEU A 152 6.46 0.15 4.53
C LEU A 152 7.82 0.85 4.71
N GLU A 153 8.33 0.89 5.94
CA GLU A 153 9.64 1.51 6.20
C GLU A 153 10.76 0.84 5.41
N PHE A 154 10.74 -0.48 5.32
CA PHE A 154 11.66 -1.27 4.51
C PHE A 154 11.59 -0.87 3.04
N CYS A 155 10.37 -0.77 2.48
CA CYS A 155 10.17 -0.33 1.10
C CYS A 155 10.65 1.11 0.83
N GLU A 156 10.59 1.98 1.84
CA GLU A 156 10.98 3.39 1.70
C GLU A 156 12.48 3.65 1.92
N THR A 157 13.14 2.84 2.75
CA THR A 157 14.50 3.11 3.23
C THR A 157 15.52 2.13 2.68
N VAL A 158 15.15 0.89 2.37
CA VAL A 158 16.06 -0.12 1.84
C VAL A 158 16.07 -0.07 0.31
N LYS A 159 17.27 0.02 -0.26
CA LYS A 159 17.46 0.04 -1.71
C LYS A 159 17.11 -1.32 -2.32
N PRO A 160 16.63 -1.36 -3.57
CA PRO A 160 16.34 -2.62 -4.25
C PRO A 160 17.52 -3.59 -4.34
N ASP A 161 18.77 -3.10 -4.34
CA ASP A 161 19.98 -3.92 -4.35
C ASP A 161 20.46 -4.36 -2.96
N LEU A 162 19.73 -3.98 -1.90
CA LEU A 162 20.04 -4.25 -0.50
C LEU A 162 21.38 -3.67 0.00
N SER A 163 22.01 -2.78 -0.77
CA SER A 163 23.36 -2.25 -0.47
C SER A 163 23.45 -1.41 0.81
N ASN A 164 22.32 -0.95 1.33
CA ASN A 164 22.22 -0.16 2.55
C ASN A 164 21.40 -0.85 3.66
N TYR A 165 21.19 -2.16 3.54
CA TYR A 165 20.55 -2.94 4.59
C TYR A 165 21.59 -3.30 5.66
N GLU A 166 21.25 -3.01 6.93
CA GLU A 166 22.07 -3.31 8.09
C GLU A 166 21.49 -4.51 8.85
N ALA A 167 22.26 -5.61 8.93
CA ALA A 167 21.81 -6.88 9.51
C ALA A 167 21.67 -6.85 11.04
N ASP A 168 22.27 -5.87 11.71
CA ASP A 168 22.09 -5.61 13.15
C ASP A 168 20.94 -4.63 13.44
N GLY A 169 20.21 -4.21 12.41
CA GLY A 169 18.99 -3.41 12.53
C GLY A 169 17.87 -4.16 13.25
N ALA A 170 16.93 -3.40 13.83
CA ALA A 170 15.76 -3.94 14.53
C ALA A 170 14.63 -4.34 13.57
N TRP A 171 14.95 -5.04 12.49
CA TRP A 171 13.96 -5.48 11.51
C TRP A 171 13.22 -6.74 11.97
N PRO A 172 11.94 -6.91 11.61
CA PRO A 172 11.23 -8.18 11.81
C PRO A 172 11.90 -9.33 11.06
N THR A 173 11.92 -10.52 11.68
CA THR A 173 12.54 -11.74 11.12
C THR A 173 12.14 -12.05 9.68
N LEU A 174 10.90 -11.77 9.28
CA LEU A 174 10.46 -11.96 7.88
C LEU A 174 11.34 -11.16 6.90
N LEU A 175 11.67 -9.91 7.23
CA LEU A 175 12.49 -9.05 6.38
C LEU A 175 13.96 -9.49 6.38
N ASP A 176 14.48 -9.92 7.53
CA ASP A 176 15.83 -10.48 7.62
C ASP A 176 15.97 -11.75 6.78
N ASP A 177 15.00 -12.66 6.89
CA ASP A 177 14.96 -13.89 6.10
C ASP A 177 14.83 -13.60 4.60
N PHE A 178 14.08 -12.57 4.22
CA PHE A 178 13.96 -12.12 2.83
C PHE A 178 15.30 -11.62 2.30
N VAL A 179 16.03 -10.80 3.06
CA VAL A 179 17.36 -10.31 2.68
C VAL A 179 18.33 -11.46 2.50
N ALA A 180 18.34 -12.41 3.44
CA ALA A 180 19.18 -13.60 3.34
C ALA A 180 18.85 -14.43 2.09
N TRP A 181 17.55 -14.63 1.80
CA TRP A 181 17.10 -15.34 0.59
C TRP A 181 17.49 -14.62 -0.69
N LYS A 182 17.34 -13.29 -0.77
CA LYS A 182 17.69 -12.52 -1.97
C LYS A 182 19.20 -12.55 -2.24
N GLY A 183 20.02 -12.56 -1.19
CA GLY A 183 21.47 -12.70 -1.30
C GLY A 183 21.92 -14.02 -1.93
N THR A 184 21.23 -15.14 -1.68
CA THR A 184 21.58 -16.44 -2.28
C THR A 184 21.26 -16.50 -3.78
N GLN A 185 20.24 -15.79 -4.23
CA GLN A 185 19.85 -15.71 -5.65
C GLN A 185 20.87 -14.95 -6.51
N VAL A 186 21.51 -13.92 -5.94
CA VAL A 186 22.55 -13.13 -6.63
C VAL A 186 23.85 -13.95 -6.80
N GLY A 187 24.16 -14.83 -5.84
CA GLY A 187 25.34 -15.69 -5.87
C GLY A 187 25.31 -16.81 -6.92
N THR A 188 24.12 -17.27 -7.32
CA THR A 188 23.94 -18.37 -8.29
C THR A 188 23.90 -17.92 -9.75
N GLY A 189 23.81 -16.62 -10.04
CA GLY A 189 23.72 -16.06 -11.39
C GLY A 189 25.04 -15.84 -12.15
N ASN A 190 26.20 -15.97 -11.48
CA ASN A 190 27.51 -15.61 -12.05
C ASN A 190 28.43 -16.80 -12.39
N GLY A 191 27.90 -18.02 -12.46
CA GLY A 191 28.69 -19.24 -12.67
C GLY A 191 28.42 -19.95 -14.00
N LYS A 192 28.61 -19.29 -15.15
CA LYS A 192 28.83 -20.00 -16.43
C LYS A 192 29.52 -19.12 -17.47
N VAL A 193 30.85 -19.17 -17.48
CA VAL A 193 31.65 -19.01 -18.69
C VAL A 193 32.50 -20.27 -18.76
N ASP A 194 31.95 -21.27 -19.44
CA ASP A 194 32.67 -22.49 -19.79
C ASP A 194 33.85 -22.06 -20.69
N GLY A 195 35.07 -22.25 -20.20
CA GLY A 195 36.27 -22.25 -21.02
C GLY A 195 36.44 -23.63 -21.62
N ASP A 196 36.20 -23.74 -22.93
CA ASP A 196 36.65 -24.88 -23.73
C ASP A 196 38.09 -24.59 -24.22
N ASP A 197 39.01 -25.47 -23.82
CA ASP A 197 40.29 -25.75 -24.47
C ASP A 197 40.07 -26.63 -25.72
#